data_AF-A0A7K1GEE0-F1
#
_entry.id   AF-A0A7K1GEE0-F1
#
_cell.length_a   1.000
_cell.length_b   1.000
_cell.length_c   1.000
_cell.angle_alpha   90.00
_cell.angle_beta   90.00
_cell.angle_gamma   90.00
#
_symmetry.space_group_name_H-M   'P 1'
#
loop_
_entity.id
_entity.type
_entity.pdbx_description
1 polymer ?
#
loop_
_entity_poly.entity_id
_entity_poly.type
_entity_poly.pdbx_seq_one_letter_code
_entity_poly.pdbx_strand_id
1 'polypeptide(L)'
;MHRIIIIFSIFTLIVSCKTNVDCGIDPLIVKSNDSIISKAESDSIGQKWWNDYLEKIEEPKLKTLENESYRLLIYNSLGESSKTYRIFKNWNSYKLVYKEFGKVNSDEISNELLVNKESELSKKEWDEFQELLQHSGFWSLPVTIDRIGLDGKSWVLQGINPNGNKCTNREYHVVARWQPIDTMKVMQLNRKLIELNGK
;
A
#
# COMPACT_ATOMS: atom_id res chain seq x y z
N MET A 1 54.66 -31.37 21.78
CA MET A 1 53.87 -30.51 22.70
C MET A 1 53.13 -29.47 21.86
N HIS A 2 51.85 -29.71 21.55
CA HIS A 2 51.05 -28.79 20.75
C HIS A 2 50.32 -27.80 21.67
N ARG A 3 50.52 -26.49 21.42
CA ARG A 3 49.83 -25.41 22.12
C ARG A 3 48.47 -25.19 21.44
N ILE A 4 47.39 -25.45 22.16
CA ILE A 4 46.02 -25.12 21.75
C ILE A 4 45.81 -23.63 22.03
N ILE A 5 45.59 -22.83 20.99
CA ILE A 5 45.21 -21.42 21.10
C ILE A 5 43.67 -21.38 21.12
N ILE A 6 43.09 -21.07 22.28
CA ILE A 6 41.65 -20.84 22.43
C ILE A 6 41.37 -19.38 22.09
N ILE A 7 40.73 -19.15 20.94
CA ILE A 7 40.25 -17.81 20.54
C ILE A 7 38.88 -17.60 21.18
N PHE A 8 38.80 -16.69 22.14
CA PHE A 8 37.54 -16.22 22.73
C PHE A 8 36.83 -15.30 21.72
N SER A 9 35.83 -15.82 21.03
CA SER A 9 34.90 -15.01 20.23
C SER A 9 33.94 -14.28 21.17
N ILE A 10 34.13 -12.97 21.34
CA ILE A 10 33.22 -12.09 22.06
C ILE A 10 31.96 -11.91 21.20
N PHE A 11 30.90 -12.63 21.55
CA PHE A 11 29.58 -12.46 20.96
C PHE A 11 28.93 -11.22 21.57
N THR A 12 29.09 -10.06 20.92
CA THR A 12 28.37 -8.84 21.30
C THR A 12 26.89 -9.02 20.95
N LEU A 13 26.10 -9.42 21.95
CA LEU A 13 24.64 -9.31 21.94
C LEU A 13 24.28 -7.82 21.86
N ILE A 14 24.06 -7.32 20.65
CA ILE A 14 23.44 -6.00 20.45
C ILE A 14 21.98 -6.17 20.85
N VAL A 15 21.69 -5.91 22.13
CA VAL A 15 20.32 -5.75 22.62
C VAL A 15 19.79 -4.49 21.98
N SER A 16 19.18 -4.63 20.80
CA SER A 16 18.46 -3.56 20.14
C SER A 16 17.27 -3.19 21.02
N CYS A 17 17.43 -2.12 21.79
CA CYS A 17 16.32 -1.51 22.53
C CYS A 17 15.30 -1.02 21.49
N LYS A 18 14.22 -1.79 21.28
CA LYS A 18 13.01 -1.27 20.65
C LYS A 18 12.46 -0.21 21.60
N THR A 19 12.79 1.05 21.36
CA THR A 19 12.09 2.18 21.99
C THR A 19 10.61 2.01 21.67
N ASN A 20 9.78 1.78 22.69
CA ASN A 20 8.33 1.77 22.52
C ASN A 20 7.91 3.19 22.10
N VAL A 21 7.66 3.37 20.80
CA VAL A 21 7.05 4.60 20.29
C VAL A 21 5.59 4.57 20.75
N ASP A 22 5.22 5.45 21.66
CA ASP A 22 3.81 5.67 21.95
C ASP A 22 3.18 6.40 20.77
N CYS A 23 2.42 5.65 19.98
CA CYS A 23 1.79 6.17 18.78
C CYS A 23 0.33 6.61 19.02
N GLY A 24 -0.20 6.50 20.24
CA GLY A 24 -1.58 6.87 20.56
C GLY A 24 -2.64 6.12 19.73
N ILE A 25 -2.31 4.92 19.23
CA ILE A 25 -3.21 4.11 18.40
C ILE A 25 -4.10 3.27 19.30
N ASP A 26 -5.42 3.30 19.03
CA ASP A 26 -6.37 2.38 19.67
C ASP A 26 -6.04 0.92 19.31
N PRO A 27 -5.67 0.06 20.30
CA PRO A 27 -5.37 -1.35 20.06
C PRO A 27 -6.52 -2.14 19.44
N LEU A 28 -7.78 -1.71 19.66
CA LEU A 28 -8.96 -2.35 19.07
C LEU A 28 -9.01 -2.13 17.56
N ILE A 29 -8.62 -0.96 17.07
CA ILE A 29 -8.52 -0.68 15.63
C ILE A 29 -7.44 -1.56 15.01
N VAL A 30 -6.28 -1.69 15.68
CA VAL A 30 -5.19 -2.57 15.23
C VAL A 30 -5.71 -4.00 15.12
N LYS A 31 -6.29 -4.55 16.19
CA LYS A 31 -6.82 -5.93 16.19
C LYS A 31 -7.90 -6.15 15.12
N SER A 32 -8.80 -5.19 14.93
CA SER A 32 -9.85 -5.25 13.90
C SER A 32 -9.25 -5.30 12.49
N ASN A 33 -8.27 -4.43 12.21
CA ASN A 33 -7.56 -4.41 10.93
C ASN A 33 -6.86 -5.75 10.65
N ASP A 34 -6.15 -6.32 11.63
CA ASP A 34 -5.49 -7.62 11.46
C ASP A 34 -6.48 -8.74 11.16
N SER A 35 -7.62 -8.74 11.85
CA SER A 35 -8.68 -9.72 11.59
C SER A 35 -9.25 -9.60 10.18
N ILE A 36 -9.48 -8.38 9.68
CA ILE A 36 -10.00 -8.15 8.32
C ILE A 36 -8.97 -8.59 7.27
N ILE A 37 -7.72 -8.18 7.44
CA ILE A 37 -6.64 -8.51 6.49
C ILE A 37 -6.42 -10.03 6.46
N SER A 38 -6.31 -10.68 7.62
CA SER A 38 -6.12 -12.13 7.71
C SER A 38 -7.30 -12.89 7.09
N LYS A 39 -8.54 -12.45 7.33
CA LYS A 39 -9.71 -13.03 6.67
C LYS A 39 -9.63 -12.91 5.16
N ALA A 40 -9.28 -11.73 4.64
CA ALA A 40 -9.13 -11.50 3.20
C ALA A 40 -8.00 -12.35 2.59
N GLU A 41 -6.91 -12.59 3.33
CA GLU A 41 -5.81 -13.48 2.92
C GLU A 41 -6.22 -14.96 2.90
N SER A 42 -7.08 -15.37 3.83
CA SER A 42 -7.57 -16.76 3.92
C SER A 42 -8.65 -17.11 2.89
N ASP A 43 -9.28 -16.10 2.27
CA ASP A 43 -10.28 -16.28 1.22
C ASP A 43 -9.61 -16.64 -0.12
N SER A 44 -9.51 -17.94 -0.41
CA SER A 44 -8.85 -18.44 -1.61
C SER A 44 -9.50 -17.96 -2.92
N ILE A 45 -10.82 -17.78 -2.94
CA ILE A 45 -11.56 -17.31 -4.11
C ILE A 45 -11.27 -15.82 -4.33
N GLY A 46 -11.38 -15.02 -3.26
CA GLY A 46 -11.05 -13.60 -3.29
C GLY A 46 -9.59 -13.35 -3.68
N GLN A 47 -8.65 -14.12 -3.12
CA GLN A 47 -7.23 -14.04 -3.47
C GLN A 47 -6.97 -14.42 -4.92
N LYS A 48 -7.61 -15.48 -5.43
CA LYS A 48 -7.48 -15.86 -6.84
C LYS A 48 -7.98 -14.74 -7.75
N TRP A 49 -9.20 -14.24 -7.51
CA TRP A 49 -9.77 -13.14 -8.30
C TRP A 49 -8.89 -11.90 -8.27
N TRP A 50 -8.38 -11.51 -7.11
CA TRP A 50 -7.50 -10.35 -6.96
C TRP A 50 -6.17 -10.53 -7.70
N ASN A 51 -5.57 -11.73 -7.64
CA ASN A 51 -4.35 -12.04 -8.35
C ASN A 51 -4.55 -12.03 -9.88
N ASP A 52 -5.63 -12.65 -10.36
CA ASP A 52 -5.99 -12.65 -11.78
C ASP A 52 -6.21 -11.21 -12.28
N TYR A 53 -6.87 -10.37 -11.47
CA TYR A 53 -7.05 -8.95 -11.78
C TYR A 53 -5.71 -8.20 -11.88
N LEU A 54 -4.82 -8.37 -10.90
CA LEU A 54 -3.50 -7.74 -10.91
C LEU A 54 -2.65 -8.18 -12.10
N GLU A 55 -2.67 -9.46 -12.45
CA GLU A 55 -2.00 -10.00 -13.64
C GLU A 55 -2.54 -9.35 -14.92
N LYS A 56 -3.87 -9.26 -15.05
CA LYS A 56 -4.53 -8.63 -16.20
C LYS A 56 -4.15 -7.16 -16.38
N ILE A 57 -3.94 -6.42 -15.29
CA ILE A 57 -3.50 -5.02 -15.35
C ILE A 57 -1.97 -4.86 -15.27
N GLU A 58 -1.24 -5.97 -15.36
CA GLU A 58 0.22 -6.06 -15.27
C GLU A 58 0.79 -5.33 -14.04
N GLU A 59 0.12 -5.45 -12.90
CA GLU A 59 0.56 -4.86 -11.64
C GLU A 59 1.09 -5.93 -10.68
N PRO A 60 2.20 -5.66 -9.98
CA PRO A 60 2.75 -6.64 -9.05
C PRO A 60 1.86 -6.81 -7.80
N LYS A 61 2.00 -7.96 -7.15
CA LYS A 61 1.48 -8.18 -5.80
C LYS A 61 2.36 -7.39 -4.82
N LEU A 62 1.84 -6.36 -4.17
CA LEU A 62 2.68 -5.50 -3.31
C LEU A 62 3.37 -6.29 -2.17
N LYS A 63 2.71 -7.30 -1.61
CA LYS A 63 3.27 -8.13 -0.52
C LYS A 63 4.51 -8.93 -0.91
N THR A 64 4.78 -9.09 -2.21
CA THR A 64 5.97 -9.81 -2.69
C THR A 64 7.10 -8.87 -3.08
N LEU A 65 6.94 -7.55 -2.88
CA LEU A 65 7.96 -6.56 -3.21
C LEU A 65 8.91 -6.35 -2.04
N GLU A 66 10.21 -6.32 -2.34
CA GLU A 66 11.27 -5.98 -1.39
C GLU A 66 11.46 -4.47 -1.21
N ASN A 67 10.73 -3.68 -1.99
CA ASN A 67 10.84 -2.24 -2.03
C ASN A 67 9.58 -1.59 -1.47
N GLU A 68 9.78 -0.53 -0.68
CA GLU A 68 8.67 0.26 -0.15
C GLU A 68 7.82 0.82 -1.30
N SER A 69 6.53 0.50 -1.28
CA SER A 69 5.63 0.78 -2.40
C SER A 69 4.22 1.10 -1.90
N TYR A 70 3.56 2.05 -2.57
CA TYR A 70 2.18 2.44 -2.28
C TYR A 70 1.38 2.47 -3.58
N ARG A 71 0.21 1.84 -3.58
CA ARG A 71 -0.67 1.77 -4.75
C ARG A 71 -2.07 2.25 -4.41
N LEU A 72 -2.55 3.23 -5.14
CA LEU A 72 -3.95 3.58 -5.21
C LEU A 72 -4.59 2.94 -6.43
N LEU A 73 -5.61 2.12 -6.20
CA LEU A 73 -6.54 1.64 -7.22
C LEU A 73 -7.84 2.45 -7.12
N ILE A 74 -8.30 3.01 -8.24
CA ILE A 74 -9.61 3.63 -8.36
C ILE A 74 -10.42 2.80 -9.36
N TYR A 75 -11.50 2.19 -8.86
CA TYR A 75 -12.43 1.43 -9.66
C TYR A 75 -13.82 2.05 -9.58
N ASN A 76 -14.49 2.20 -10.71
CA ASN A 76 -15.86 2.69 -10.79
C ASN A 76 -16.72 1.58 -11.40
N SER A 77 -17.71 1.08 -10.66
CA SER A 77 -18.61 0.04 -11.17
C SER A 77 -19.35 0.47 -12.43
N LEU A 78 -19.73 1.75 -12.51
CA LEU A 78 -20.44 2.35 -13.63
C LEU A 78 -19.56 3.23 -14.53
N GLY A 79 -18.26 3.29 -14.26
CA GLY A 79 -17.34 4.15 -15.01
C GLY A 79 -16.79 3.48 -16.27
N GLU A 80 -16.27 4.31 -17.17
CA GLU A 80 -15.65 3.86 -18.42
C GLU A 80 -14.22 3.36 -18.22
N SER A 81 -13.56 3.76 -17.14
CA SER A 81 -12.18 3.35 -16.85
C SER A 81 -11.89 3.08 -15.37
N SER A 82 -10.85 2.27 -15.15
CA SER A 82 -10.17 2.08 -13.87
C SER A 82 -8.76 2.65 -13.93
N LYS A 83 -8.25 3.14 -12.80
CA LYS A 83 -6.94 3.82 -12.73
C LYS A 83 -6.11 3.25 -11.60
N THR A 84 -4.82 3.07 -11.84
CA THR A 84 -3.84 2.71 -10.80
C THR A 84 -2.71 3.72 -10.77
N TYR A 85 -2.31 4.11 -9.56
CA TYR A 85 -1.17 4.96 -9.29
C TYR A 85 -0.29 4.21 -8.30
N ARG A 86 0.91 3.81 -8.70
CA ARG A 86 1.86 3.15 -7.81
C ARG A 86 3.13 3.95 -7.72
N ILE A 87 3.44 4.43 -6.52
CA ILE A 87 4.76 4.98 -6.23
C ILE A 87 5.61 3.94 -5.50
N PHE A 88 6.91 3.96 -5.73
CA PHE A 88 7.83 3.08 -5.03
C PHE A 88 9.23 3.66 -4.97
N LYS A 89 9.97 3.23 -3.94
CA LYS A 89 11.38 3.53 -3.77
C LYS A 89 12.21 2.35 -4.24
N ASN A 90 13.11 2.59 -5.18
CA ASN A 90 14.21 1.69 -5.48
C ASN A 90 15.50 2.24 -4.85
N TRP A 91 16.62 1.50 -4.89
CA TRP A 91 17.85 1.84 -4.15
C TRP A 91 18.25 3.31 -4.21
N ASN A 92 18.23 3.92 -5.41
CA ASN A 92 18.62 5.32 -5.62
C ASN A 92 17.58 6.17 -6.36
N SER A 93 16.36 5.66 -6.58
CA SER A 93 15.33 6.41 -7.31
C SER A 93 13.93 6.19 -6.74
N TYR A 94 13.04 7.12 -7.07
CA TYR A 94 11.65 7.08 -6.69
C TYR A 94 10.86 7.14 -7.98
N LYS A 95 9.87 6.26 -8.14
CA LYS A 95 9.12 6.16 -9.40
C LYS A 95 7.64 6.22 -9.13
N LEU A 96 6.90 6.73 -10.11
CA LEU A 96 5.45 6.62 -10.21
C LEU A 96 5.11 5.87 -11.51
N VAL A 97 4.31 4.81 -11.37
CA VAL A 97 3.66 4.12 -12.50
C VAL A 97 2.17 4.44 -12.46
N TYR A 98 1.67 5.04 -13.53
CA TYR A 98 0.26 5.29 -13.77
C TYR A 98 -0.25 4.39 -14.88
N LYS A 99 -1.38 3.72 -14.63
CA LYS A 99 -2.10 3.02 -15.69
C LYS A 99 -3.58 3.35 -15.68
N GLU A 100 -4.16 3.44 -16.86
CA GLU A 100 -5.60 3.57 -17.08
C GLU A 100 -6.08 2.44 -17.97
N PHE A 101 -7.15 1.78 -17.53
CA PHE A 101 -7.78 0.69 -18.28
C PHE A 101 -9.21 1.07 -18.62
N GLY A 102 -9.59 0.96 -19.88
CA GLY A 102 -10.94 1.19 -20.40
C GLY A 102 -11.78 -0.08 -20.38
N LYS A 103 -13.09 0.08 -20.42
CA LYS A 103 -14.04 -1.01 -20.70
C LYS A 103 -14.09 -1.27 -22.20
N VAL A 104 -13.88 -2.52 -22.61
CA VAL A 104 -14.14 -2.94 -24.01
C VAL A 104 -15.65 -3.07 -24.25
N ASN A 105 -16.42 -3.56 -23.25
CA ASN A 105 -17.87 -3.74 -23.27
C ASN A 105 -18.51 -3.34 -21.92
N SER A 106 -19.81 -3.01 -21.88
CA SER A 106 -20.51 -2.50 -20.67
C SER A 106 -20.44 -3.40 -19.45
N ASP A 107 -20.32 -4.71 -19.68
CA ASP A 107 -20.47 -5.76 -18.65
C ASP A 107 -19.12 -6.33 -18.18
N GLU A 108 -18.00 -5.86 -18.74
CA GLU A 108 -16.67 -6.34 -18.39
C GLU A 108 -15.92 -5.39 -17.44
N ILE A 109 -15.12 -5.99 -16.55
CA ILE A 109 -14.09 -5.26 -15.80
C ILE A 109 -13.09 -4.71 -16.83
N SER A 110 -12.84 -3.40 -16.77
CA SER A 110 -11.90 -2.68 -17.63
C SER A 110 -10.64 -3.49 -17.94
N ASN A 111 -10.40 -3.75 -19.22
CA ASN A 111 -9.44 -4.72 -19.72
C ASN A 111 -8.55 -4.21 -20.84
N GLU A 112 -8.92 -3.11 -21.47
CA GLU A 112 -8.06 -2.47 -22.47
C GLU A 112 -7.13 -1.49 -21.78
N LEU A 113 -5.82 -1.68 -21.91
CA LEU A 113 -4.84 -0.73 -21.43
C LEU A 113 -4.87 0.52 -22.31
N LEU A 114 -5.38 1.63 -21.77
CA LEU A 114 -5.46 2.92 -22.47
C LEU A 114 -4.20 3.76 -22.27
N VAL A 115 -3.64 3.73 -21.06
CA VAL A 115 -2.44 4.50 -20.70
C VAL A 115 -1.53 3.66 -19.83
N ASN A 116 -0.23 3.68 -20.10
CA ASN A 116 0.82 3.20 -19.22
C ASN A 116 1.96 4.23 -19.22
N LYS A 117 2.11 4.96 -18.11
CA LYS A 117 3.12 6.02 -17.94
C LYS A 117 3.98 5.69 -16.73
N GLU A 118 5.28 5.65 -16.92
CA GLU A 118 6.25 5.67 -15.83
C GLU A 118 6.91 7.06 -15.78
N SER A 119 7.12 7.57 -14.57
CA SER A 119 7.78 8.85 -14.32
C SER A 119 8.69 8.76 -13.10
N GLU A 120 9.81 9.46 -13.15
CA GLU A 120 10.69 9.63 -11.99
C GLU A 120 10.09 10.67 -11.04
N LEU A 121 10.22 10.40 -9.75
CA LEU A 121 9.91 11.31 -8.67
C LEU A 121 11.22 11.84 -8.08
N SER A 122 11.27 13.12 -7.83
CA SER A 122 12.30 13.73 -7.00
C SER A 122 12.22 13.22 -5.56
N LYS A 123 13.35 13.27 -4.86
CA LYS A 123 13.41 12.98 -3.42
C LYS A 123 12.39 13.82 -2.63
N LYS A 124 12.22 15.10 -3.00
CA LYS A 124 11.29 16.00 -2.33
C LYS A 124 9.85 15.50 -2.43
N GLU A 125 9.41 15.05 -3.60
CA GLU A 125 8.04 14.56 -3.81
C GLU A 125 7.77 13.26 -3.05
N TRP A 126 8.77 12.39 -2.99
CA TRP A 126 8.72 11.19 -2.17
C TRP A 126 8.60 11.55 -0.69
N ASP A 127 9.47 12.43 -0.19
CA ASP A 127 9.48 12.86 1.22
C ASP A 127 8.14 13.53 1.60
N GLU A 128 7.58 14.40 0.75
CA GLU A 128 6.27 15.01 0.95
C GLU A 128 5.13 13.98 1.05
N PHE A 129 5.18 12.92 0.23
CA PHE A 129 4.22 11.82 0.34
C PHE A 129 4.40 11.06 1.66
N GLN A 130 5.64 10.77 2.06
CA GLN A 130 5.96 10.07 3.29
C GLN A 130 5.50 10.85 4.54
N GLU A 131 5.71 12.16 4.56
CA GLU A 131 5.21 13.03 5.62
C GLU A 131 3.68 12.98 5.70
N LEU A 132 2.99 13.04 4.55
CA LEU A 132 1.54 12.92 4.51
C LEU A 132 1.06 11.54 5.00
N LEU A 133 1.77 10.48 4.61
CA LEU A 133 1.51 9.11 5.05
C LEU A 133 1.62 8.99 6.57
N GLN A 134 2.68 9.56 7.16
CA GLN A 134 2.88 9.60 8.60
C GLN A 134 1.78 10.40 9.30
N HIS A 135 1.50 11.64 8.86
CA HIS A 135 0.48 12.50 9.46
C HIS A 135 -0.94 11.93 9.35
N SER A 136 -1.23 11.20 8.27
CA SER A 136 -2.50 10.51 8.10
C SER A 136 -2.68 9.35 9.09
N GLY A 137 -1.59 8.83 9.66
CA GLY A 137 -1.60 7.60 10.44
C GLY A 137 -2.01 6.38 9.61
N PHE A 138 -1.67 6.36 8.30
CA PHE A 138 -2.13 5.36 7.32
C PHE A 138 -2.15 3.93 7.88
N TRP A 139 -1.04 3.49 8.46
CA TRP A 139 -0.83 2.14 9.01
C TRP A 139 -1.78 1.74 10.14
N SER A 140 -2.49 2.72 10.71
CA SER A 140 -3.46 2.56 11.80
C SER A 140 -4.89 2.87 11.38
N LEU A 141 -5.12 3.35 10.16
CA LEU A 141 -6.47 3.65 9.67
C LEU A 141 -7.30 2.37 9.56
N PRO A 142 -8.62 2.41 9.86
CA PRO A 142 -9.51 1.28 9.63
C PRO A 142 -9.44 0.80 8.17
N VAL A 143 -9.28 -0.52 7.97
CA VAL A 143 -9.20 -1.13 6.64
C VAL A 143 -10.43 -0.79 5.81
N THR A 144 -11.61 -0.96 6.40
CA THR A 144 -12.90 -0.51 5.87
C THR A 144 -13.61 0.36 6.90
N ILE A 145 -14.64 1.07 6.46
CA ILE A 145 -15.63 1.72 7.32
C ILE A 145 -17.00 1.24 6.86
N ASP A 146 -18.01 1.29 7.74
CA ASP A 146 -19.38 0.91 7.38
C ASP A 146 -20.03 2.01 6.54
N ARG A 147 -19.69 1.99 5.25
CA ARG A 147 -20.29 2.85 4.25
C ARG A 147 -20.26 2.15 2.91
N ILE A 148 -21.46 1.90 2.40
CA ILE A 148 -21.71 1.39 1.05
C ILE A 148 -22.57 2.43 0.34
N GLY A 149 -22.31 2.65 -0.94
CA GLY A 149 -23.24 3.36 -1.81
C GLY A 149 -23.64 2.48 -2.97
N LEU A 150 -24.71 2.87 -3.63
CA LEU A 150 -25.24 2.17 -4.81
C LEU A 150 -24.47 2.59 -6.07
N ASP A 151 -23.91 3.80 -6.09
CA ASP A 151 -23.13 4.39 -7.17
C ASP A 151 -21.85 5.09 -6.67
N GLY A 152 -20.85 5.20 -7.55
CA GLY A 152 -19.60 5.88 -7.25
C GLY A 152 -18.36 5.05 -7.51
N LYS A 153 -17.30 5.35 -6.76
CA LYS A 153 -15.96 4.83 -7.00
C LYS A 153 -15.43 4.18 -5.74
N SER A 154 -14.91 2.97 -5.87
CA SER A 154 -14.09 2.32 -4.84
C SER A 154 -12.64 2.79 -4.97
N TRP A 155 -12.07 3.23 -3.86
CA TRP A 155 -10.68 3.66 -3.77
C TRP A 155 -9.97 2.72 -2.81
N VAL A 156 -8.94 2.03 -3.29
CA VAL A 156 -8.16 1.06 -2.50
C VAL A 156 -6.72 1.53 -2.47
N LEU A 157 -6.30 2.08 -1.32
CA LEU A 157 -4.91 2.45 -1.06
C LEU A 157 -4.22 1.31 -0.32
N GLN A 158 -3.14 0.78 -0.89
CA GLN A 158 -2.31 -0.26 -0.30
C GLN A 158 -0.90 0.26 -0.08
N GLY A 159 -0.24 -0.21 0.97
CA GLY A 159 1.17 0.08 1.25
C GLY A 159 1.91 -1.17 1.68
N ILE A 160 3.16 -1.29 1.24
CA ILE A 160 4.16 -2.24 1.74
C ILE A 160 5.38 -1.45 2.20
N ASN A 161 5.82 -1.70 3.44
CA ASN A 161 7.07 -1.25 3.99
C ASN A 161 7.80 -2.48 4.56
N PRO A 162 8.82 -2.99 3.87
CA PRO A 162 9.58 -4.19 4.28
C PRO A 162 10.27 -4.06 5.65
N ASN A 163 10.49 -2.84 6.14
CA ASN A 163 11.06 -2.61 7.46
C ASN A 163 10.01 -2.58 8.58
N GLY A 164 8.73 -2.74 8.23
CA GLY A 164 7.59 -2.63 9.13
C GLY A 164 7.30 -1.18 9.56
N ASN A 165 6.05 -0.95 9.93
CA ASN A 165 5.65 0.30 10.59
C ASN A 165 6.03 0.26 12.07
N LYS A 166 6.66 1.32 12.57
CA LYS A 166 7.11 1.40 13.98
C LYS A 166 5.98 1.33 15.02
N CYS A 167 4.76 1.68 14.64
CA CYS A 167 3.62 1.73 15.55
C CYS A 167 2.76 0.47 15.53
N THR A 168 2.61 -0.17 14.37
CA THR A 168 1.76 -1.35 14.21
C THR A 168 2.53 -2.64 13.97
N ASN A 169 3.85 -2.56 13.77
CA ASN A 169 4.72 -3.65 13.32
C ASN A 169 4.29 -4.32 11.99
N ARG A 170 3.35 -3.71 11.25
CA ARG A 170 2.89 -4.24 9.96
C ARG A 170 3.82 -3.86 8.85
N GLU A 171 4.09 -4.82 7.97
CA GLU A 171 4.75 -4.56 6.70
C GLU A 171 3.73 -4.16 5.62
N TYR A 172 2.53 -4.75 5.64
CA TYR A 172 1.47 -4.46 4.69
C TYR A 172 0.25 -3.85 5.36
N HIS A 173 -0.36 -2.86 4.71
CA HIS A 173 -1.66 -2.31 5.12
C HIS A 173 -2.49 -1.90 3.91
N VAL A 174 -3.81 -1.93 4.07
CA VAL A 174 -4.76 -1.56 3.04
C VAL A 174 -5.91 -0.77 3.63
N VAL A 175 -6.36 0.23 2.89
CA VAL A 175 -7.49 1.08 3.22
C VAL A 175 -8.40 1.16 1.99
N ALA A 176 -9.63 0.67 2.13
CA ALA A 176 -10.66 0.73 1.10
C ALA A 176 -11.78 1.69 1.52
N ARG A 177 -12.20 2.57 0.61
CA ARG A 177 -13.28 3.56 0.82
C ARG A 177 -14.22 3.62 -0.36
N TRP A 178 -15.51 3.84 -0.08
CA TRP A 178 -16.53 4.12 -1.08
C TRP A 178 -16.61 5.63 -1.32
N GLN A 179 -15.87 6.12 -2.30
CA GLN A 179 -15.50 7.53 -2.48
C GLN A 179 -14.57 8.06 -1.38
N PRO A 180 -13.65 8.99 -1.70
CA PRO A 180 -12.64 9.44 -0.74
C PRO A 180 -13.17 10.51 0.23
N ILE A 181 -14.32 11.15 -0.05
CA ILE A 181 -14.91 12.19 0.83
C ILE A 181 -15.20 11.66 2.25
N ASP A 182 -15.26 10.34 2.38
CA ASP A 182 -15.51 9.61 3.60
C ASP A 182 -14.43 9.79 4.68
N THR A 183 -13.19 10.09 4.28
CA THR A 183 -12.11 10.27 5.26
C THR A 183 -11.09 11.25 4.72
N MET A 184 -11.07 12.47 5.27
CA MET A 184 -10.19 13.56 4.82
C MET A 184 -8.71 13.13 4.70
N LYS A 185 -8.22 12.35 5.68
CA LYS A 185 -6.84 11.82 5.69
C LYS A 185 -6.54 10.90 4.50
N VAL A 186 -7.46 9.98 4.17
CA VAL A 186 -7.33 9.06 3.03
C VAL A 186 -7.46 9.83 1.72
N MET A 187 -8.39 10.79 1.66
CA MET A 187 -8.56 11.66 0.49
C MET A 187 -7.28 12.43 0.17
N GLN A 188 -6.61 13.01 1.17
CA GLN A 188 -5.37 13.76 0.96
C GLN A 188 -4.27 12.87 0.37
N LEU A 189 -4.07 11.67 0.92
CA LEU A 189 -3.12 10.70 0.36
C LEU A 189 -3.43 10.34 -1.09
N ASN A 190 -4.69 10.04 -1.35
CA ASN A 190 -5.13 9.64 -2.68
C ASN A 190 -4.99 10.77 -3.70
N ARG A 191 -5.30 12.01 -3.31
CA ARG A 191 -5.10 13.21 -4.15
C ARG A 191 -3.63 13.45 -4.42
N LYS A 192 -2.75 13.30 -3.42
CA LYS A 192 -1.31 13.46 -3.62
C LYS A 192 -0.79 12.51 -4.71
N LEU A 193 -1.21 11.24 -4.71
CA LEU A 193 -0.82 10.28 -5.77
C LEU A 193 -1.30 10.70 -7.17
N ILE A 194 -2.51 11.26 -7.28
CA ILE A 194 -3.03 11.78 -8.55
C ILE A 194 -2.25 13.02 -9.00
N GLU A 195 -1.96 13.94 -8.09
CA GLU A 195 -1.20 15.17 -8.35
C GLU A 195 0.24 14.88 -8.84
N LEU A 196 0.86 13.81 -8.33
CA LEU A 196 2.19 13.39 -8.81
C LEU A 196 2.18 12.97 -10.29
N ASN A 197 1.06 12.46 -10.81
CA ASN A 197 0.95 12.04 -12.21
C ASN A 197 0.79 13.21 -13.19
N GLY A 198 0.16 14.30 -12.75
CA GLY A 198 -0.21 15.47 -13.56
C GLY A 198 0.92 16.48 -13.78
N LYS A 199 2.17 16.07 -13.53
CA LYS A 199 3.38 16.86 -13.76
C LYS A 199 3.92 16.66 -15.17
#